data_AF-A0A940L1Y0-F1
#
_entry.id   AF-A0A940L1Y0-F1
#
_cell.length_a   1.000
_cell.length_b   1.000
_cell.length_c   1.000
_cell.angle_alpha   90.00
_cell.angle_beta   90.00
_cell.angle_gamma   90.00
#
_symmetry.space_group_name_H-M   'P 1'
#
loop_
_entity.id
_entity.type
_entity.pdbx_description
1 polymer ?
#
loop_
_entity_poly.entity_id
_entity_poly.type
_entity_poly.pdbx_seq_one_letter_code
_entity_poly.pdbx_strand_id
1 'polypeptide(L)'
;MKPFAHTLLRLSLLGTAGALVMGTSYPSPISSIELASTRTIVAAKVASKSLPKANAAKKTITPFKAAAAKPTEPNTSIEESAVQKLAKIQNVAALLAGSKKDTSSVANCAECTTAAAVAELRYNACSERDSYLEKELEKKSKENTILGNLVRTSVGTKSIIKPVCIETAMLAQSAQSGKVVDYKTCDGKKAQKATARPCISENYFSLVNNSFDLVSRCMKGFIGEGESKAAQLLNIRAAYGMILVESGFHINIASKTGAGGIGQFTPVAITAVNKDIESVRTYLAAKDNVQCTKLVDEFLQGDTPMKAINGNVCERISISNGNPVTNMIYTYAALRDAKDYFDETVFQDEKLSKKFALSADDLAKVKRALMIWSHNTGQAGLKTPLTKLLTTKYAKAKVTNADKFLSELKTYAYDYPNKGNSGSKARRQETSRYYAKIEDRMQKVEENAAGGSCLN
;
A
#
# COMPACT_ATOMS: atom_id res chain seq x y z
N MET A 1 -14.69 47.68 -27.17
CA MET A 1 -14.23 49.08 -27.01
C MET A 1 -14.45 49.50 -25.56
N LYS A 2 -13.36 49.84 -24.86
CA LYS A 2 -13.33 50.59 -23.58
C LYS A 2 -13.44 52.11 -23.88
N PRO A 3 -13.42 53.05 -22.91
CA PRO A 3 -13.70 53.04 -21.45
C PRO A 3 -14.56 54.26 -21.01
N PHE A 4 -14.80 54.46 -19.70
CA PHE A 4 -14.52 55.73 -19.00
C PHE A 4 -14.60 55.56 -17.47
N ALA A 5 -13.80 56.35 -16.75
CA ALA A 5 -13.51 56.27 -15.31
C ALA A 5 -13.75 57.61 -14.58
N HIS A 6 -13.62 57.57 -13.24
CA HIS A 6 -13.53 58.63 -12.22
C HIS A 6 -14.84 59.14 -11.60
N THR A 7 -15.01 59.17 -10.26
CA THR A 7 -14.42 60.09 -9.24
C THR A 7 -14.82 59.59 -7.82
N LEU A 8 -13.98 59.31 -6.81
CA LEU A 8 -13.22 60.09 -5.80
C LEU A 8 -13.99 60.89 -4.70
N LEU A 9 -13.44 60.82 -3.45
CA LEU A 9 -13.61 61.64 -2.21
C LEU A 9 -14.78 61.28 -1.24
N ARG A 10 -14.71 61.23 0.11
CA ARG A 10 -13.85 61.69 1.26
C ARG A 10 -14.06 60.67 2.42
N LEU A 11 -13.18 60.35 3.39
CA LEU A 11 -12.22 61.03 4.30
C LEU A 11 -12.80 61.74 5.55
N SER A 12 -12.64 61.11 6.73
CA SER A 12 -12.49 61.64 8.11
C SER A 12 -12.31 60.43 9.05
N LEU A 13 -11.19 60.07 9.71
CA LEU A 13 -10.09 60.77 10.40
C LEU A 13 -10.49 61.38 11.77
N LEU A 14 -9.94 60.77 12.83
CA LEU A 14 -9.50 61.26 14.16
C LEU A 14 -9.81 60.16 15.19
N GLY A 15 -8.84 59.50 15.84
CA GLY A 15 -7.76 60.06 16.67
C GLY A 15 -8.13 59.74 18.14
N THR A 16 -7.26 59.35 19.07
CA THR A 16 -5.80 59.43 19.17
C THR A 16 -5.36 58.74 20.48
N ALA A 17 -4.10 58.28 20.48
CA ALA A 17 -3.09 58.31 21.55
C ALA A 17 -3.35 57.56 22.87
N GLY A 18 -2.37 56.99 23.57
CA GLY A 18 -0.90 56.88 23.47
C GLY A 18 -0.47 55.95 24.63
N ALA A 19 0.75 55.53 24.90
CA ALA A 19 2.11 55.92 24.51
C ALA A 19 3.05 54.77 25.02
N LEU A 20 4.09 54.40 24.26
CA LEU A 20 5.55 54.51 24.59
C LEU A 20 6.02 53.71 25.84
N VAL A 21 7.12 52.92 25.79
CA VAL A 21 8.52 53.38 25.62
C VAL A 21 9.46 52.22 25.19
N MET A 22 10.33 52.53 24.21
CA MET A 22 11.77 52.24 23.93
C MET A 22 12.54 51.14 24.72
N GLY A 23 13.62 50.50 24.25
CA GLY A 23 14.53 50.58 23.08
C GLY A 23 15.38 49.28 23.06
N THR A 24 16.36 48.96 22.20
CA THR A 24 17.40 49.74 21.49
C THR A 24 18.11 48.87 20.40
N SER A 25 18.21 49.39 19.16
CA SER A 25 19.37 49.46 18.21
C SER A 25 20.47 48.37 18.12
N TYR A 26 20.61 47.62 17.01
CA TYR A 26 21.46 47.80 15.77
C TYR A 26 22.84 47.06 15.82
N PRO A 27 23.58 46.76 14.71
CA PRO A 27 23.26 46.70 13.26
C PRO A 27 23.78 45.43 12.51
N SER A 28 23.46 45.27 11.21
CA SER A 28 24.18 44.43 10.20
C SER A 28 25.18 45.31 9.40
N PRO A 29 25.92 44.87 8.35
CA PRO A 29 26.24 43.52 7.82
C PRO A 29 27.78 43.33 7.59
N ILE A 30 28.25 42.21 6.99
CA ILE A 30 29.41 42.14 6.05
C ILE A 30 29.72 40.70 5.57
N SER A 31 29.95 40.61 4.25
CA SER A 31 30.75 39.69 3.41
C SER A 31 30.64 38.16 3.46
N SER A 32 30.30 37.65 2.28
CA SER A 32 30.80 36.46 1.58
C SER A 32 32.23 36.02 1.93
N ILE A 33 32.39 34.74 2.29
CA ILE A 33 33.65 34.00 2.19
C ILE A 33 33.36 32.63 1.58
N GLU A 34 33.92 32.38 0.40
CA GLU A 34 34.13 31.05 -0.16
C GLU A 34 35.15 30.28 0.68
N LEU A 35 34.83 29.05 1.05
CA LEU A 35 35.82 28.11 1.58
C LEU A 35 35.64 26.75 0.91
N ALA A 36 36.48 26.54 -0.11
CA ALA A 36 36.77 25.24 -0.68
C ALA A 36 37.36 24.33 0.41
N SER A 37 36.65 23.25 0.75
CA SER A 37 37.17 22.19 1.61
C SER A 37 37.66 21.02 0.76
N THR A 38 38.95 21.04 0.44
CA THR A 38 39.72 19.93 -0.11
C THR A 38 39.88 18.87 0.98
N ARG A 39 39.14 17.75 0.88
CA ARG A 39 39.39 16.57 1.73
C ARG A 39 40.41 15.65 1.08
N THR A 40 41.64 15.77 1.53
CA THR A 40 42.71 14.78 1.37
C THR A 40 42.34 13.51 2.15
N ILE A 41 42.11 12.40 1.44
CA ILE A 41 41.96 11.07 2.05
C ILE A 41 43.36 10.48 2.21
N VAL A 42 43.88 10.48 3.44
CA VAL A 42 45.07 9.71 3.82
C VAL A 42 44.64 8.27 4.08
N ALA A 43 45.15 7.34 3.27
CA ALA A 43 44.97 5.91 3.43
C ALA A 43 45.84 5.38 4.58
N ALA A 44 45.25 5.13 5.74
CA ALA A 44 45.89 4.39 6.82
C ALA A 44 45.54 2.89 6.72
N LYS A 45 46.54 2.11 6.33
CA LYS A 45 46.54 0.65 6.25
C LYS A 45 46.68 0.09 7.67
N VAL A 46 45.59 -0.38 8.28
CA VAL A 46 45.66 -1.11 9.56
C VAL A 46 45.45 -2.60 9.29
N ALA A 47 46.52 -3.36 9.51
CA ALA A 47 46.55 -4.81 9.43
C ALA A 47 45.88 -5.42 10.68
N SER A 48 44.73 -6.06 10.52
CA SER A 48 44.13 -6.90 11.56
C SER A 48 44.70 -8.31 11.49
N LYS A 49 45.54 -8.67 12.47
CA LYS A 49 46.01 -10.04 12.73
C LYS A 49 44.82 -10.96 13.06
N SER A 50 44.69 -12.05 12.32
CA SER A 50 43.77 -13.16 12.62
C SER A 50 44.38 -14.12 13.64
N LEU A 51 43.65 -14.41 14.72
CA LEU A 51 43.94 -15.53 15.62
C LEU A 51 43.17 -16.80 15.19
N PRO A 52 43.71 -18.01 15.43
CA PRO A 52 43.25 -19.24 14.81
C PRO A 52 42.03 -19.85 15.52
N LYS A 53 41.06 -20.36 14.76
CA LYS A 53 39.97 -21.21 15.27
C LYS A 53 40.27 -22.68 15.03
N ALA A 54 40.08 -23.45 16.10
CA ALA A 54 40.33 -24.87 16.24
C ALA A 54 39.43 -25.75 15.35
N ASN A 55 40.00 -26.90 14.97
CA ASN A 55 39.42 -27.98 14.19
C ASN A 55 38.22 -28.66 14.89
N ALA A 56 37.16 -28.92 14.13
CA ALA A 56 36.19 -29.97 14.43
C ALA A 56 35.94 -30.82 13.17
N ALA A 57 35.96 -32.13 13.36
CA ALA A 57 36.20 -33.15 12.36
C ALA A 57 35.09 -33.33 11.31
N LYS A 58 35.54 -33.64 10.09
CA LYS A 58 34.74 -34.15 8.96
C LYS A 58 34.21 -35.55 9.28
N LYS A 59 32.92 -35.80 9.01
CA LYS A 59 32.41 -37.15 8.73
C LYS A 59 31.83 -37.19 7.31
N THR A 60 32.53 -37.92 6.47
CA THR A 60 32.25 -38.21 5.07
C THR A 60 31.11 -39.24 4.98
N ILE A 61 30.11 -39.00 4.12
CA ILE A 61 29.28 -40.07 3.55
C ILE A 61 29.33 -39.91 2.03
N THR A 62 29.73 -41.00 1.38
CA THR A 62 29.98 -41.19 -0.05
C THR A 62 28.67 -41.27 -0.86
N PRO A 63 28.72 -41.02 -2.19
CA PRO A 63 27.55 -40.91 -3.05
C PRO A 63 27.22 -42.21 -3.80
N PHE A 64 25.96 -42.39 -4.20
CA PHE A 64 25.57 -43.36 -5.23
C PHE A 64 25.11 -42.63 -6.51
N LYS A 65 25.85 -42.89 -7.60
CA LYS A 65 25.46 -42.84 -9.03
C LYS A 65 24.84 -44.22 -9.38
N ALA A 66 24.02 -44.48 -10.38
CA ALA A 66 23.41 -43.73 -11.48
C ALA A 66 22.33 -44.64 -12.11
N ALA A 67 21.41 -44.08 -12.90
CA ALA A 67 21.04 -44.65 -14.21
C ALA A 67 20.33 -43.58 -15.05
N ALA A 68 20.75 -43.48 -16.31
CA ALA A 68 20.24 -42.55 -17.30
C ALA A 68 19.10 -43.18 -18.12
N ALA A 69 18.13 -42.37 -18.53
CA ALA A 69 17.35 -42.60 -19.74
C ALA A 69 16.87 -41.26 -20.32
N LYS A 70 17.09 -41.08 -21.62
CA LYS A 70 16.51 -40.08 -22.55
C LYS A 70 15.86 -40.90 -23.68
N PRO A 71 15.08 -40.33 -24.61
CA PRO A 71 13.99 -39.35 -24.48
C PRO A 71 12.73 -39.84 -25.24
N THR A 72 11.52 -39.33 -24.94
CA THR A 72 10.40 -39.39 -25.89
C THR A 72 9.38 -38.28 -25.60
N GLU A 73 9.28 -37.33 -26.53
CA GLU A 73 8.04 -36.58 -26.87
C GLU A 73 7.57 -37.15 -28.23
N PRO A 74 6.31 -36.99 -28.69
CA PRO A 74 5.36 -35.92 -28.33
C PRO A 74 3.87 -36.32 -28.14
N ASN A 75 3.08 -35.30 -27.78
CA ASN A 75 1.71 -34.99 -28.18
C ASN A 75 0.50 -35.16 -27.21
N THR A 76 -0.06 -33.98 -26.91
CA THR A 76 -1.48 -33.53 -26.94
C THR A 76 -2.50 -33.92 -25.87
N SER A 77 -2.86 -32.87 -25.11
CA SER A 77 -4.21 -32.41 -24.70
C SER A 77 -5.22 -33.36 -24.07
N ILE A 78 -5.68 -33.02 -22.85
CA ILE A 78 -7.07 -32.59 -22.64
C ILE A 78 -7.07 -31.42 -21.65
N GLU A 79 -7.59 -30.28 -22.11
CA GLU A 79 -8.00 -29.15 -21.30
C GLU A 79 -9.09 -29.59 -20.31
N GLU A 80 -8.76 -29.57 -19.02
CA GLU A 80 -9.79 -29.58 -17.98
C GLU A 80 -10.45 -28.19 -17.99
N SER A 81 -11.59 -28.08 -18.68
CA SER A 81 -12.28 -26.82 -18.91
C SER A 81 -12.66 -26.16 -17.58
N ALA A 82 -12.60 -24.82 -17.54
CA ALA A 82 -12.97 -24.01 -16.38
C ALA A 82 -14.39 -24.30 -15.85
N VAL A 83 -15.25 -24.93 -16.67
CA VAL A 83 -16.60 -25.38 -16.32
C VAL A 83 -16.58 -26.54 -15.31
N GLN A 84 -15.60 -27.45 -15.36
CA GLN A 84 -15.50 -28.56 -14.40
C GLN A 84 -14.96 -28.10 -13.02
N LYS A 85 -14.26 -26.96 -12.96
CA LYS A 85 -13.84 -26.34 -11.70
C LYS A 85 -14.97 -25.58 -11.00
N LEU A 86 -15.93 -25.03 -11.74
CA LEU A 86 -17.16 -24.42 -11.21
C LEU A 86 -18.06 -25.44 -10.48
N ALA A 87 -18.15 -26.68 -10.98
CA ALA A 87 -18.93 -27.74 -10.34
C ALA A 87 -18.37 -28.17 -8.96
N LYS A 88 -17.06 -28.00 -8.70
CA LYS A 88 -16.45 -28.26 -7.39
C LYS A 88 -16.65 -27.13 -6.39
N ILE A 89 -16.90 -25.90 -6.85
CA ILE A 89 -17.17 -24.74 -5.98
C ILE A 89 -18.62 -24.73 -5.49
N GLN A 90 -19.57 -25.21 -6.31
CA GLN A 90 -20.97 -25.40 -5.87
C GLN A 90 -21.10 -26.40 -4.71
N ASN A 91 -20.20 -27.39 -4.61
CA ASN A 91 -20.19 -28.33 -3.49
C ASN A 91 -19.65 -27.74 -2.17
N VAL A 92 -18.84 -26.67 -2.20
CA VAL A 92 -18.41 -25.96 -0.99
C VAL A 92 -19.51 -25.03 -0.47
N ALA A 93 -20.29 -24.42 -1.38
CA ALA A 93 -21.49 -23.66 -1.02
C ALA A 93 -22.58 -24.57 -0.39
N ALA A 94 -22.73 -25.81 -0.89
CA ALA A 94 -23.62 -26.81 -0.29
C ALA A 94 -23.18 -27.27 1.11
N LEU A 95 -21.87 -27.28 1.39
CA LEU A 95 -21.30 -27.59 2.72
C LEU A 95 -21.50 -26.46 3.74
N LEU A 96 -21.73 -25.22 3.29
CA LEU A 96 -22.04 -24.07 4.14
C LEU A 96 -23.56 -23.82 4.29
N ALA A 97 -24.40 -24.46 3.47
CA ALA A 97 -25.86 -24.44 3.57
C ALA A 97 -26.42 -25.46 4.59
N GLY A 98 -25.53 -26.13 5.35
CA GLY A 98 -25.87 -27.11 6.38
C GLY A 98 -26.38 -26.50 7.68
N SER A 99 -27.40 -25.64 7.64
CA SER A 99 -28.29 -25.42 8.78
C SER A 99 -29.70 -25.08 8.27
N LYS A 100 -30.59 -26.03 8.52
CA LYS A 100 -31.99 -26.20 8.11
C LYS A 100 -32.82 -24.90 7.92
N LYS A 101 -33.50 -24.90 6.76
CA LYS A 101 -34.76 -24.20 6.40
C LYS A 101 -34.71 -22.67 6.38
N ASP A 102 -34.27 -22.13 5.24
CA ASP A 102 -35.21 -21.37 4.41
C ASP A 102 -34.80 -21.48 2.94
N THR A 103 -35.76 -21.90 2.12
CA THR A 103 -35.60 -22.08 0.67
C THR A 103 -36.33 -20.94 -0.01
N SER A 104 -35.69 -19.78 -0.13
CA SER A 104 -36.05 -18.80 -1.14
C SER A 104 -34.88 -17.85 -1.46
N SER A 105 -34.64 -17.68 -2.77
CA SER A 105 -33.80 -16.65 -3.41
C SER A 105 -32.27 -16.71 -3.23
N VAL A 106 -31.63 -17.70 -3.87
CA VAL A 106 -30.30 -17.48 -4.47
C VAL A 106 -30.44 -17.71 -5.97
N ALA A 107 -31.15 -16.80 -6.61
CA ALA A 107 -31.26 -16.74 -8.06
C ALA A 107 -31.08 -15.28 -8.48
N ASN A 108 -29.99 -15.01 -9.22
CA ASN A 108 -29.76 -13.82 -10.03
C ASN A 108 -30.07 -12.47 -9.38
N CYS A 109 -29.18 -11.99 -8.52
CA CYS A 109 -29.24 -10.63 -8.03
C CYS A 109 -28.34 -9.71 -8.87
N ALA A 110 -28.78 -9.37 -10.09
CA ALA A 110 -28.11 -8.33 -10.89
C ALA A 110 -28.21 -6.93 -10.24
N GLU A 111 -29.07 -6.79 -9.23
CA GLU A 111 -29.26 -5.58 -8.43
C GLU A 111 -29.35 -5.90 -6.93
N CYS A 112 -28.35 -6.58 -6.38
CA CYS A 112 -28.22 -6.59 -4.93
C CYS A 112 -27.84 -5.17 -4.50
N THR A 113 -28.84 -4.42 -4.05
CA THR A 113 -28.67 -3.04 -3.57
C THR A 113 -27.51 -3.02 -2.57
N THR A 114 -26.69 -1.97 -2.61
CA THR A 114 -25.54 -1.79 -1.72
C THR A 114 -25.91 -1.88 -0.23
N ALA A 115 -27.20 -1.67 0.09
CA ALA A 115 -27.76 -1.87 1.42
C ALA A 115 -27.90 -3.36 1.81
N ALA A 116 -28.34 -4.24 0.89
CA ALA A 116 -28.41 -5.68 1.14
C ALA A 116 -27.01 -6.28 1.35
N ALA A 117 -26.01 -5.85 0.57
CA ALA A 117 -24.63 -6.29 0.73
C ALA A 117 -23.98 -5.86 2.07
N VAL A 118 -24.44 -4.77 2.68
CA VAL A 118 -24.00 -4.36 4.02
C VAL A 118 -24.76 -5.10 5.12
N ALA A 119 -26.05 -5.39 4.90
CA ALA A 119 -26.85 -6.19 5.83
C ALA A 119 -26.39 -7.66 5.93
N GLU A 120 -25.67 -8.16 4.92
CA GLU A 120 -25.12 -9.53 4.87
C GLU A 120 -23.67 -9.66 5.37
N LEU A 121 -23.04 -8.57 5.84
CA LEU A 121 -21.69 -8.63 6.38
C LEU A 121 -21.62 -9.63 7.55
N ARG A 122 -20.65 -10.55 7.48
CA ARG A 122 -20.45 -11.63 8.45
C ARG A 122 -19.29 -11.26 9.37
N TYR A 123 -19.61 -11.08 10.65
CA TYR A 123 -18.62 -10.91 11.70
C TYR A 123 -18.38 -12.23 12.43
N ASN A 124 -17.13 -12.46 12.84
CA ASN A 124 -16.80 -13.61 13.65
C ASN A 124 -17.21 -13.35 15.10
N ALA A 125 -17.82 -14.35 15.75
CA ALA A 125 -17.86 -14.38 17.21
C ALA A 125 -16.45 -14.68 17.74
N CYS A 126 -15.87 -13.77 18.51
CA CYS A 126 -14.51 -13.89 18.98
C CYS A 126 -14.40 -14.90 20.13
N SER A 127 -13.33 -15.69 20.13
CA SER A 127 -12.95 -16.58 21.22
C SER A 127 -11.88 -15.93 22.09
N GLU A 128 -11.59 -16.50 23.26
CA GLU A 128 -10.46 -16.04 24.11
C GLU A 128 -9.11 -16.05 23.38
N ARG A 129 -8.95 -16.91 22.36
CA ARG A 129 -7.69 -17.06 21.64
C ARG A 129 -7.42 -15.92 20.64
N ASP A 130 -8.46 -15.37 20.03
CA ASP A 130 -8.37 -14.42 18.91
C ASP A 130 -9.02 -13.06 19.19
N SER A 131 -9.62 -12.86 20.36
CA SER A 131 -10.17 -11.58 20.85
C SER A 131 -9.13 -10.60 21.40
N TYR A 132 -7.84 -10.86 21.20
CA TYR A 132 -6.75 -10.08 21.84
C TYR A 132 -6.67 -8.60 21.39
N LEU A 133 -7.38 -8.19 20.33
CA LEU A 133 -7.54 -6.78 19.96
C LEU A 133 -8.83 -6.14 20.50
N GLU A 134 -9.82 -6.93 20.93
CA GLU A 134 -11.14 -6.43 21.32
C GLU A 134 -11.08 -5.46 22.48
N LYS A 135 -10.29 -5.77 23.52
CA LYS A 135 -10.11 -4.86 24.65
C LYS A 135 -9.53 -3.50 24.23
N GLU A 136 -8.63 -3.48 23.27
CA GLU A 136 -8.05 -2.24 22.74
C GLU A 136 -9.08 -1.48 21.89
N LEU A 137 -9.85 -2.18 21.06
CA LEU A 137 -10.94 -1.63 20.26
C LEU A 137 -12.05 -1.02 21.14
N GLU A 138 -12.49 -1.73 22.18
CA GLU A 138 -13.48 -1.25 23.15
C GLU A 138 -13.00 -0.04 23.94
N LYS A 139 -11.70 0.01 24.27
CA LYS A 139 -11.11 1.19 24.91
C LYS A 139 -11.13 2.36 23.95
N LYS A 140 -10.67 2.17 22.70
CA LYS A 140 -10.67 3.22 21.68
C LYS A 140 -12.06 3.71 21.33
N SER A 141 -13.04 2.81 21.26
CA SER A 141 -14.44 3.15 21.01
C SER A 141 -15.08 3.97 22.14
N LYS A 142 -14.38 4.27 23.24
CA LYS A 142 -14.85 5.21 24.28
C LYS A 142 -14.13 6.55 24.23
N GLU A 143 -13.04 6.67 23.47
CA GLU A 143 -12.27 7.90 23.33
C GLU A 143 -12.96 8.87 22.35
N ASN A 144 -12.90 10.19 22.63
CA ASN A 144 -13.40 11.23 21.73
C ASN A 144 -12.35 11.61 20.68
N THR A 145 -11.97 10.63 19.85
CA THR A 145 -10.94 10.73 18.82
C THR A 145 -11.51 10.31 17.46
N ILE A 146 -10.83 10.64 16.35
CA ILE A 146 -11.14 10.12 15.01
C ILE A 146 -11.11 8.60 15.06
N LEU A 147 -10.07 7.99 15.64
CA LEU A 147 -9.96 6.54 15.73
C LEU A 147 -11.16 5.93 16.48
N GLY A 148 -11.55 6.52 17.62
CA GLY A 148 -12.72 6.07 18.37
C GLY A 148 -14.03 6.20 17.59
N ASN A 149 -14.20 7.29 16.83
CA ASN A 149 -15.34 7.47 15.93
C ASN A 149 -15.37 6.42 14.81
N LEU A 150 -14.22 6.07 14.24
CA LEU A 150 -14.13 5.05 13.19
C LEU A 150 -14.53 3.65 13.68
N VAL A 151 -14.28 3.33 14.95
CA VAL A 151 -14.75 2.07 15.57
C VAL A 151 -16.27 2.10 15.77
N ARG A 152 -16.83 3.20 16.31
CA ARG A 152 -18.26 3.30 16.67
C ARG A 152 -19.20 3.51 15.48
N THR A 153 -18.71 4.12 14.40
CA THR A 153 -19.56 4.50 13.26
C THR A 153 -19.91 3.27 12.45
N SER A 154 -21.21 3.05 12.24
CA SER A 154 -21.70 1.99 11.37
C SER A 154 -21.09 2.11 9.97
N VAL A 155 -20.74 0.97 9.37
CA VAL A 155 -20.15 0.93 8.04
C VAL A 155 -21.10 1.51 6.98
N GLY A 156 -20.61 2.52 6.26
CA GLY A 156 -21.40 3.22 5.24
C GLY A 156 -21.58 2.39 3.96
N THR A 157 -22.81 2.36 3.45
CA THR A 157 -23.17 1.69 2.19
C THR A 157 -22.57 2.37 0.95
N LYS A 158 -22.16 3.64 1.06
CA LYS A 158 -21.55 4.46 0.00
C LYS A 158 -20.05 4.65 0.17
N SER A 159 -19.37 3.66 0.76
CA SER A 159 -17.89 3.65 0.82
C SER A 159 -17.30 3.53 -0.58
N ILE A 160 -16.12 4.11 -0.86
CA ILE A 160 -15.51 4.06 -2.19
C ILE A 160 -15.31 2.61 -2.67
N ILE A 161 -14.79 1.77 -1.77
CA ILE A 161 -14.75 0.33 -1.96
C ILE A 161 -15.93 -0.28 -1.21
N LYS A 162 -16.65 -1.18 -1.87
CA LYS A 162 -17.78 -1.90 -1.29
C LYS A 162 -17.32 -2.64 -0.02
N PRO A 163 -18.01 -2.48 1.12
CA PRO A 163 -17.63 -3.14 2.37
C PRO A 163 -17.46 -4.66 2.26
N VAL A 164 -18.35 -5.33 1.52
CA VAL A 164 -18.28 -6.78 1.26
C VAL A 164 -16.96 -7.21 0.60
N CYS A 165 -16.33 -6.34 -0.20
CA CYS A 165 -15.01 -6.63 -0.76
C CYS A 165 -13.91 -6.61 0.29
N ILE A 166 -13.91 -5.62 1.19
CA ILE A 166 -12.94 -5.55 2.30
C ILE A 166 -13.13 -6.75 3.22
N GLU A 167 -14.38 -7.11 3.53
CA GLU A 167 -14.69 -8.28 4.35
C GLU A 167 -14.17 -9.56 3.69
N THR A 168 -14.49 -9.77 2.42
CA THR A 168 -14.02 -10.91 1.62
C THR A 168 -12.50 -10.96 1.59
N ALA A 169 -11.82 -9.82 1.42
CA ALA A 169 -10.36 -9.71 1.46
C ALA A 169 -9.79 -10.17 2.81
N MET A 170 -10.38 -9.70 3.90
CA MET A 170 -9.96 -10.06 5.25
C MET A 170 -10.17 -11.55 5.52
N LEU A 171 -11.31 -12.11 5.12
CA LEU A 171 -11.63 -13.53 5.25
C LEU A 171 -10.72 -14.41 4.39
N ALA A 172 -10.50 -14.05 3.13
CA ALA A 172 -9.67 -14.78 2.17
C ALA A 172 -8.20 -14.88 2.57
N GLN A 173 -7.69 -13.97 3.41
CA GLN A 173 -6.37 -14.06 4.03
C GLN A 173 -6.34 -15.18 5.10
N SER A 174 -6.52 -16.44 4.69
CA SER A 174 -6.52 -17.61 5.58
C SER A 174 -5.09 -17.99 5.99
N ALA A 175 -4.96 -18.91 6.94
CA ALA A 175 -3.68 -19.55 7.30
C ALA A 175 -2.98 -20.23 6.09
N GLN A 176 -3.68 -20.43 4.96
CA GLN A 176 -3.12 -20.93 3.70
C GLN A 176 -2.31 -19.86 2.93
N SER A 177 -2.23 -18.62 3.43
CA SER A 177 -1.27 -17.58 2.99
C SER A 177 0.20 -17.97 3.22
N GLY A 178 0.45 -19.18 3.73
CA GLY A 178 1.76 -19.77 3.95
C GLY A 178 2.34 -19.46 5.32
N LYS A 179 3.40 -20.18 5.71
CA LYS A 179 4.20 -20.01 6.94
C LYS A 179 4.91 -18.63 7.05
N VAL A 180 4.45 -17.60 6.33
CA VAL A 180 5.19 -16.35 6.06
C VAL A 180 4.62 -15.15 6.83
N VAL A 181 3.43 -15.30 7.42
CA VAL A 181 2.70 -14.22 8.06
C VAL A 181 2.58 -14.48 9.56
N ASP A 182 3.14 -13.58 10.38
CA ASP A 182 2.96 -13.60 11.83
C ASP A 182 2.03 -12.47 12.24
N TYR A 183 0.93 -12.81 12.90
CA TYR A 183 0.15 -11.85 13.65
C TYR A 183 0.88 -11.50 14.94
N LYS A 184 0.85 -10.23 15.33
CA LYS A 184 1.55 -9.73 16.50
C LYS A 184 0.59 -8.98 17.43
N THR A 185 0.89 -8.99 18.72
CA THR A 185 0.30 -8.10 19.71
C THR A 185 1.35 -7.11 20.19
N CYS A 186 0.91 -6.00 20.77
CA CYS A 186 1.80 -4.99 21.33
C CYS A 186 1.54 -4.84 22.83
N ASP A 187 2.59 -5.09 23.61
CA ASP A 187 2.62 -4.74 25.02
C ASP A 187 3.64 -3.61 25.21
N GLY A 188 3.10 -2.40 25.39
CA GLY A 188 3.87 -1.17 25.27
C GLY A 188 4.56 -1.06 23.90
N LYS A 189 5.90 -1.00 23.90
CA LYS A 189 6.73 -0.91 22.67
C LYS A 189 7.19 -2.27 22.13
N LYS A 190 6.86 -3.37 22.80
CA LYS A 190 7.36 -4.71 22.43
C LYS A 190 6.30 -5.48 21.66
N ALA A 191 6.64 -5.88 20.44
CA ALA A 191 5.80 -6.76 19.65
C ALA A 191 5.99 -8.22 20.07
N GLN A 192 4.91 -8.92 20.35
CA GLN A 192 4.89 -10.34 20.69
C GLN A 192 4.13 -11.12 19.60
N LYS A 193 4.42 -12.41 19.47
CA LYS A 193 3.67 -13.26 18.54
C LYS A 193 2.27 -13.50 19.10
N ALA A 194 1.25 -13.23 18.29
CA ALA A 194 -0.12 -13.57 18.64
C ALA A 194 -0.36 -15.09 18.55
N THR A 195 -1.28 -15.57 19.36
CA THR A 195 -1.70 -16.98 19.46
C THR A 195 -2.53 -17.44 18.23
N ALA A 196 -3.17 -16.50 17.54
CA ALA A 196 -3.99 -16.73 16.36
C ALA A 196 -4.07 -15.48 15.47
N ARG A 197 -4.66 -15.64 14.28
CA ARG A 197 -5.21 -14.52 13.49
C ARG A 197 -6.23 -13.77 14.35
N PRO A 198 -6.32 -12.42 14.29
CA PRO A 198 -7.32 -11.70 15.08
C PRO A 198 -8.73 -12.06 14.60
N CYS A 199 -9.65 -12.07 15.55
CA CYS A 199 -11.07 -12.12 15.26
C CYS A 199 -11.48 -10.92 14.40
N ILE A 200 -12.34 -11.12 13.42
CA ILE A 200 -12.97 -10.03 12.67
C ILE A 200 -14.33 -9.75 13.33
N SER A 201 -14.30 -9.06 14.46
CA SER A 201 -15.50 -8.50 15.07
C SER A 201 -16.04 -7.33 14.23
N GLU A 202 -17.27 -6.91 14.52
CA GLU A 202 -17.86 -5.70 13.94
C GLU A 202 -17.01 -4.46 14.22
N ASN A 203 -16.45 -4.33 15.44
CA ASN A 203 -15.57 -3.22 15.81
C ASN A 203 -14.28 -3.21 14.99
N TYR A 204 -13.65 -4.38 14.83
CA TYR A 204 -12.43 -4.51 14.05
C TYR A 204 -12.68 -4.20 12.57
N PHE A 205 -13.76 -4.75 12.02
CA PHE A 205 -14.15 -4.48 10.64
C PHE A 205 -14.50 -3.00 10.41
N SER A 206 -15.31 -2.41 11.28
CA SER A 206 -15.70 -0.99 11.21
C SER A 206 -14.49 -0.09 11.25
N LEU A 207 -13.55 -0.34 12.17
CA LEU A 207 -12.28 0.38 12.22
C LEU A 207 -11.54 0.31 10.87
N VAL A 208 -11.35 -0.88 10.32
CA VAL A 208 -10.60 -1.08 9.06
C VAL A 208 -11.31 -0.43 7.87
N ASN A 209 -12.60 -0.73 7.67
CA ASN A 209 -13.39 -0.23 6.56
C ASN A 209 -13.47 1.31 6.58
N ASN A 210 -13.87 1.87 7.73
CA ASN A 210 -14.07 3.31 7.86
C ASN A 210 -12.74 4.07 7.77
N SER A 211 -11.64 3.51 8.28
CA SER A 211 -10.31 4.08 8.11
C SER A 211 -9.92 4.13 6.64
N PHE A 212 -10.13 3.02 5.89
CA PHE A 212 -9.82 2.97 4.47
C PHE A 212 -10.64 4.01 3.70
N ASP A 213 -11.96 4.06 3.93
CA ASP A 213 -12.83 5.01 3.24
C ASP A 213 -12.47 6.46 3.55
N LEU A 214 -12.26 6.82 4.82
CA LEU A 214 -11.87 8.17 5.23
C LEU A 214 -10.53 8.58 4.60
N VAL A 215 -9.47 7.78 4.78
CA VAL A 215 -8.14 8.09 4.24
C VAL A 215 -8.20 8.18 2.72
N SER A 216 -8.89 7.26 2.05
CA SER A 216 -9.04 7.27 0.59
C SER A 216 -9.78 8.53 0.11
N ARG A 217 -10.87 8.94 0.76
CA ARG A 217 -11.57 10.19 0.42
C ARG A 217 -10.69 11.41 0.57
N CYS A 218 -9.90 11.47 1.64
CA CYS A 218 -9.01 12.59 1.90
C CYS A 218 -7.81 12.61 0.94
N MET A 219 -7.22 11.44 0.63
CA MET A 219 -5.96 11.31 -0.12
C MET A 219 -6.13 11.03 -1.61
N LYS A 220 -7.35 10.81 -2.13
CA LYS A 220 -7.55 10.49 -3.57
C LYS A 220 -6.95 11.50 -4.53
N GLY A 221 -7.05 12.78 -4.21
CA GLY A 221 -6.47 13.85 -5.03
C GLY A 221 -4.98 14.04 -4.76
N PHE A 222 -4.44 13.48 -3.67
CA PHE A 222 -3.00 13.51 -3.39
C PHE A 222 -2.31 12.53 -4.33
N ILE A 223 -2.82 11.31 -4.48
CA ILE A 223 -2.23 10.31 -5.39
C ILE A 223 -2.61 10.52 -6.86
N GLY A 224 -3.73 11.19 -7.15
CA GLY A 224 -4.24 11.44 -8.51
C GLY A 224 -4.43 12.93 -8.77
N GLU A 225 -3.44 13.75 -8.42
CA GLU A 225 -3.48 15.19 -8.66
C GLU A 225 -3.61 15.51 -10.15
N GLY A 226 -4.52 16.43 -10.49
CA GLY A 226 -4.82 16.77 -11.88
C GLY A 226 -5.56 15.69 -12.68
N GLU A 227 -5.78 14.49 -12.11
CA GLU A 227 -6.49 13.40 -12.77
C GLU A 227 -8.02 13.54 -12.62
N SER A 228 -8.77 12.91 -13.53
CA SER A 228 -10.23 12.86 -13.46
C SER A 228 -10.70 12.11 -12.21
N LYS A 229 -11.93 12.38 -11.75
CA LYS A 229 -12.52 11.66 -10.61
C LYS A 229 -12.53 10.14 -10.83
N ALA A 230 -12.81 9.68 -12.05
CA ALA A 230 -12.78 8.25 -12.38
C ALA A 230 -11.36 7.66 -12.26
N ALA A 231 -10.34 8.37 -12.76
CA ALA A 231 -8.95 7.94 -12.63
C ALA A 231 -8.49 7.88 -11.16
N GLN A 232 -8.89 8.85 -10.34
CA GLN A 232 -8.64 8.85 -8.90
C GLN A 232 -9.27 7.63 -8.19
N LEU A 233 -10.51 7.27 -8.54
CA LEU A 233 -11.17 6.07 -8.00
C LEU A 233 -10.43 4.79 -8.41
N LEU A 234 -9.93 4.72 -9.63
CA LEU A 234 -9.13 3.57 -10.07
C LEU A 234 -7.78 3.50 -9.33
N ASN A 235 -7.15 4.63 -8.99
CA ASN A 235 -5.94 4.64 -8.16
C ASN A 235 -6.24 4.12 -6.74
N ILE A 236 -7.41 4.47 -6.18
CA ILE A 236 -7.87 3.91 -4.89
C ILE A 236 -8.11 2.41 -5.00
N ARG A 237 -8.74 1.92 -6.08
CA ARG A 237 -8.90 0.47 -6.34
C ARG A 237 -7.56 -0.24 -6.41
N ALA A 238 -6.55 0.39 -7.02
CA ALA A 238 -5.20 -0.17 -7.07
C ALA A 238 -4.53 -0.20 -5.70
N ALA A 239 -4.67 0.85 -4.87
CA ALA A 239 -4.20 0.85 -3.49
C ALA A 239 -4.89 -0.24 -2.65
N TYR A 240 -6.21 -0.40 -2.81
CA TYR A 240 -6.99 -1.48 -2.22
C TYR A 240 -6.43 -2.87 -2.60
N GLY A 241 -6.21 -3.11 -3.90
CA GLY A 241 -5.65 -4.38 -4.38
C GLY A 241 -4.24 -4.67 -3.87
N MET A 242 -3.41 -3.63 -3.73
CA MET A 242 -2.09 -3.74 -3.12
C MET A 242 -2.21 -4.17 -1.64
N ILE A 243 -3.03 -3.49 -0.85
CA ILE A 243 -3.26 -3.83 0.57
C ILE A 243 -3.83 -5.24 0.73
N LEU A 244 -4.75 -5.66 -0.15
CA LEU A 244 -5.29 -7.02 -0.22
C LEU A 244 -4.18 -8.08 -0.39
N VAL A 245 -3.17 -7.82 -1.22
CA VAL A 245 -2.04 -8.74 -1.42
C VAL A 245 -1.08 -8.71 -0.23
N GLU A 246 -0.83 -7.53 0.33
CA GLU A 246 0.17 -7.32 1.38
C GLU A 246 -0.28 -7.83 2.74
N SER A 247 -1.47 -7.42 3.18
CA SER A 247 -1.96 -7.70 4.53
C SER A 247 -3.30 -8.44 4.55
N GLY A 248 -4.04 -8.44 3.45
CA GLY A 248 -5.44 -8.82 3.47
C GLY A 248 -6.22 -7.97 4.45
N PHE A 249 -5.88 -6.68 4.58
CA PHE A 249 -6.52 -5.73 5.50
C PHE A 249 -6.36 -6.03 7.00
N HIS A 250 -5.44 -6.91 7.39
CA HIS A 250 -5.15 -7.13 8.81
C HIS A 250 -4.20 -6.07 9.38
N ILE A 251 -4.60 -5.43 10.48
CA ILE A 251 -3.85 -4.32 11.08
C ILE A 251 -2.55 -4.82 11.72
N ASN A 252 -2.60 -6.00 12.35
CA ASN A 252 -1.53 -6.45 13.25
C ASN A 252 -0.54 -7.45 12.63
N ILE A 253 -0.51 -7.49 11.30
CA ILE A 253 0.27 -8.42 10.53
C ILE A 253 1.72 -7.95 10.37
N ALA A 254 2.67 -8.86 10.56
CA ALA A 254 4.08 -8.61 10.33
C ALA A 254 4.71 -9.72 9.50
N SER A 255 5.53 -9.33 8.52
CA SER A 255 6.30 -10.25 7.72
C SER A 255 7.59 -10.68 8.45
N LYS A 256 8.22 -11.75 7.96
CA LYS A 256 9.54 -12.19 8.41
C LYS A 256 10.65 -11.17 8.17
N THR A 257 10.47 -10.25 7.21
CA THR A 257 11.44 -9.19 6.91
C THR A 257 11.26 -7.96 7.79
N GLY A 258 10.30 -7.97 8.72
CA GLY A 258 10.02 -6.86 9.63
C GLY A 258 9.08 -5.81 9.05
N ALA A 259 8.57 -6.03 7.84
CA ALA A 259 7.45 -5.27 7.29
C ALA A 259 6.22 -5.44 8.18
N GLY A 260 5.47 -4.39 8.44
CA GLY A 260 4.35 -4.46 9.39
C GLY A 260 3.18 -3.56 9.03
N GLY A 261 2.02 -3.95 9.54
CA GLY A 261 0.77 -3.21 9.38
C GLY A 261 0.05 -3.50 8.08
N ILE A 262 -1.08 -2.82 7.90
CA ILE A 262 -1.96 -3.02 6.75
C ILE A 262 -1.28 -2.73 5.39
N GLY A 263 -0.37 -1.77 5.34
CA GLY A 263 0.45 -1.45 4.16
C GLY A 263 1.82 -2.11 4.14
N GLN A 264 2.11 -3.05 5.04
CA GLN A 264 3.39 -3.80 5.13
C GLN A 264 4.64 -2.93 4.98
N PHE A 265 4.73 -1.86 5.77
CA PHE A 265 5.87 -0.95 5.70
C PHE A 265 7.14 -1.52 6.34
N THR A 266 8.25 -1.42 5.63
CA THR A 266 9.59 -1.64 6.18
C THR A 266 10.16 -0.35 6.77
N PRO A 267 11.16 -0.40 7.67
CA PRO A 267 11.84 0.80 8.14
C PRO A 267 12.42 1.67 7.03
N VAL A 268 12.95 1.07 5.95
CA VAL A 268 13.47 1.83 4.80
C VAL A 268 12.36 2.61 4.09
N ALA A 269 11.21 1.98 3.88
CA ALA A 269 10.06 2.63 3.26
C ALA A 269 9.50 3.75 4.14
N ILE A 270 9.47 3.56 5.47
CA ILE A 270 9.09 4.61 6.42
C ILE A 270 10.06 5.79 6.34
N THR A 271 11.37 5.55 6.32
CA THR A 271 12.36 6.63 6.16
C THR A 271 12.16 7.41 4.86
N ALA A 272 11.79 6.73 3.78
CA ALA A 272 11.51 7.39 2.50
C ALA A 272 10.28 8.30 2.62
N VAL A 273 9.15 7.78 3.12
CA VAL A 273 7.92 8.57 3.31
C VAL A 273 8.13 9.72 4.30
N ASN A 274 8.89 9.52 5.37
CA ASN A 274 9.17 10.55 6.37
C ASN A 274 9.87 11.78 5.79
N LYS A 275 10.58 11.66 4.66
CA LYS A 275 11.21 12.81 4.00
C LYS A 275 10.19 13.76 3.36
N ASP A 276 9.02 13.23 2.98
CA ASP A 276 7.96 13.98 2.31
C ASP A 276 6.67 14.05 3.14
N ILE A 277 6.74 13.72 4.43
CA ILE A 277 5.56 13.71 5.29
C ILE A 277 4.96 15.12 5.45
N GLU A 278 5.76 16.16 5.27
CA GLU A 278 5.30 17.54 5.33
C GLU A 278 4.39 17.93 4.14
N SER A 279 4.65 17.37 2.96
CA SER A 279 3.75 17.52 1.81
C SER A 279 2.38 16.90 2.10
N VAL A 280 2.36 15.73 2.76
CA VAL A 280 1.12 15.07 3.19
C VAL A 280 0.36 15.92 4.22
N ARG A 281 1.07 16.47 5.23
CA ARG A 281 0.48 17.36 6.23
C ARG A 281 -0.13 18.60 5.59
N THR A 282 0.63 19.28 4.75
CA THR A 282 0.18 20.48 4.02
C THR A 282 -1.06 20.18 3.18
N TYR A 283 -1.04 19.07 2.45
CA TYR A 283 -2.16 18.65 1.61
C TYR A 283 -3.44 18.37 2.40
N LEU A 284 -3.33 17.66 3.54
CA LEU A 284 -4.47 17.32 4.39
C LEU A 284 -5.00 18.53 5.17
N ALA A 285 -4.10 19.40 5.65
CA ALA A 285 -4.47 20.63 6.36
C ALA A 285 -5.19 21.64 5.46
N ALA A 286 -4.90 21.63 4.16
CA ALA A 286 -5.56 22.48 3.17
C ALA A 286 -6.95 21.98 2.72
N LYS A 287 -7.50 20.91 3.33
CA LYS A 287 -8.83 20.39 2.98
C LYS A 287 -9.94 21.14 3.70
N ASP A 288 -11.00 21.48 2.97
CA ASP A 288 -12.23 22.01 3.56
C ASP A 288 -12.96 20.99 4.46
N ASN A 289 -12.67 19.69 4.26
CA ASN A 289 -13.26 18.63 5.06
C ASN A 289 -12.56 18.52 6.43
N VAL A 290 -13.28 18.86 7.50
CA VAL A 290 -12.82 18.81 8.89
C VAL A 290 -12.31 17.42 9.32
N GLN A 291 -12.86 16.33 8.80
CA GLN A 291 -12.34 14.99 9.12
C GLN A 291 -10.96 14.77 8.51
N CYS A 292 -10.68 15.34 7.33
CA CYS A 292 -9.37 15.26 6.69
C CYS A 292 -8.31 16.10 7.41
N THR A 293 -8.65 17.31 7.85
CA THR A 293 -7.73 18.16 8.61
C THR A 293 -7.38 17.51 9.96
N LYS A 294 -8.37 16.92 10.64
CA LYS A 294 -8.15 16.16 11.88
C LYS A 294 -7.24 14.93 11.72
N LEU A 295 -7.04 14.42 10.50
CA LEU A 295 -6.04 13.35 10.28
C LEU A 295 -4.62 13.85 10.57
N VAL A 296 -4.33 15.11 10.25
CA VAL A 296 -3.03 15.74 10.56
C VAL A 296 -2.85 15.82 12.06
N ASP A 297 -3.88 16.34 12.73
CA ASP A 297 -3.86 16.51 14.17
C ASP A 297 -3.69 15.18 14.90
N GLU A 298 -4.46 14.15 14.57
CA GLU A 298 -4.43 12.94 15.38
C GLU A 298 -3.29 11.96 15.02
N PHE A 299 -2.90 11.90 13.74
CA PHE A 299 -2.03 10.83 13.26
C PHE A 299 -0.67 11.32 12.75
N LEU A 300 -0.52 12.62 12.48
CA LEU A 300 0.72 13.20 11.95
C LEU A 300 1.31 14.31 12.84
N GLN A 301 0.78 14.49 14.05
CA GLN A 301 1.18 15.54 14.99
C GLN A 301 2.64 15.43 15.45
N GLY A 302 3.28 16.59 15.58
CA GLY A 302 4.63 16.76 16.11
C GLY A 302 5.76 16.38 15.15
N ASP A 303 7.00 16.58 15.61
CA ASP A 303 8.22 16.33 14.81
C ASP A 303 8.61 14.86 14.71
N THR A 304 7.78 13.94 15.23
CA THR A 304 8.09 12.51 15.28
C THR A 304 7.16 11.71 14.38
N PRO A 305 7.46 11.65 13.07
CA PRO A 305 6.77 10.73 12.17
C PRO A 305 6.96 9.27 12.63
N MET A 306 6.24 8.34 12.00
CA MET A 306 6.37 6.90 12.28
C MET A 306 7.84 6.49 12.34
N LYS A 307 8.24 5.81 13.42
CA LYS A 307 9.65 5.54 13.67
C LYS A 307 10.18 4.43 12.77
N ALA A 308 11.16 4.77 11.95
CA ALA A 308 11.86 3.85 11.04
C ALA A 308 12.93 2.98 11.74
N ILE A 309 12.59 2.32 12.84
CA ILE A 309 13.53 1.52 13.62
C ILE A 309 13.22 0.03 13.52
N ASN A 310 14.26 -0.77 13.23
CA ASN A 310 14.19 -2.23 13.31
C ASN A 310 13.80 -2.66 14.73
N GLY A 311 12.77 -3.48 14.87
CA GLY A 311 12.26 -3.95 16.17
C GLY A 311 11.12 -3.12 16.75
N ASN A 312 10.87 -1.89 16.29
CA ASN A 312 9.70 -1.10 16.70
C ASN A 312 8.48 -1.43 15.82
N VAL A 313 8.13 -2.71 15.74
CA VAL A 313 7.02 -3.20 14.90
C VAL A 313 5.70 -2.58 15.33
N CYS A 314 5.52 -2.31 16.63
CA CYS A 314 4.31 -1.76 17.22
C CYS A 314 3.87 -0.42 16.64
N GLU A 315 4.81 0.41 16.16
CA GLU A 315 4.49 1.66 15.44
C GLU A 315 3.60 1.41 14.21
N ARG A 316 3.77 0.25 13.57
CA ARG A 316 3.09 -0.12 12.33
C ARG A 316 1.81 -0.90 12.53
N ILE A 317 1.62 -1.51 13.70
CA ILE A 317 0.59 -2.53 13.94
C ILE A 317 -0.37 -2.22 15.09
N SER A 318 -0.01 -1.34 16.03
CA SER A 318 -0.82 -1.09 17.22
C SER A 318 -1.90 -0.05 16.94
N ILE A 319 -3.13 -0.36 17.37
CA ILE A 319 -4.26 0.56 17.31
C ILE A 319 -3.96 1.82 18.14
N SER A 320 -3.31 1.68 19.29
CA SER A 320 -2.89 2.79 20.15
C SER A 320 -1.92 3.76 19.48
N ASN A 321 -1.20 3.33 18.44
CA ASN A 321 -0.33 4.19 17.62
C ASN A 321 -1.06 4.75 16.37
N GLY A 322 -2.39 4.71 16.35
CA GLY A 322 -3.21 5.25 15.27
C GLY A 322 -3.42 4.33 14.08
N ASN A 323 -3.05 3.05 14.19
CA ASN A 323 -3.30 2.09 13.11
C ASN A 323 -4.77 1.65 13.08
N PRO A 324 -5.38 1.48 11.89
CA PRO A 324 -4.72 1.41 10.60
C PRO A 324 -4.58 2.75 9.86
N VAL A 325 -5.14 3.85 10.39
CA VAL A 325 -5.19 5.16 9.74
C VAL A 325 -3.78 5.67 9.39
N THR A 326 -2.86 5.72 10.35
CA THR A 326 -1.48 6.18 10.11
C THR A 326 -0.80 5.38 9.00
N ASN A 327 -0.92 4.05 9.03
CA ASN A 327 -0.31 3.17 8.04
C ASN A 327 -0.91 3.37 6.64
N MET A 328 -2.23 3.59 6.55
CA MET A 328 -2.88 3.91 5.27
C MET A 328 -2.43 5.27 4.73
N ILE A 329 -2.30 6.31 5.56
CA ILE A 329 -1.75 7.61 5.12
C ILE A 329 -0.36 7.41 4.52
N TYR A 330 0.49 6.64 5.20
CA TYR A 330 1.81 6.28 4.71
C TYR A 330 1.74 5.49 3.39
N THR A 331 0.78 4.57 3.23
CA THR A 331 0.53 3.85 1.98
C THR A 331 0.28 4.81 0.83
N TYR A 332 -0.65 5.76 1.00
CA TYR A 332 -0.95 6.74 -0.03
C TYR A 332 0.26 7.64 -0.34
N ALA A 333 1.02 8.04 0.68
CA ALA A 333 2.24 8.82 0.49
C ALA A 333 3.30 8.07 -0.32
N ALA A 334 3.57 6.81 0.02
CA ALA A 334 4.52 5.97 -0.72
C ALA A 334 4.08 5.72 -2.17
N LEU A 335 2.76 5.59 -2.41
CA LEU A 335 2.23 5.43 -3.76
C LEU A 335 2.37 6.72 -4.57
N ARG A 336 2.17 7.90 -3.96
CA ARG A 336 2.42 9.19 -4.61
C ARG A 336 3.89 9.32 -5.02
N ASP A 337 4.81 9.07 -4.09
CA ASP A 337 6.27 9.10 -4.35
C ASP A 337 6.66 8.15 -5.50
N ALA A 338 6.13 6.92 -5.51
CA ALA A 338 6.32 5.99 -6.62
C ALA A 338 5.80 6.51 -7.96
N LYS A 339 4.62 7.12 -7.97
CA LYS A 339 4.02 7.68 -9.18
C LYS A 339 4.87 8.83 -9.73
N ASP A 340 5.24 9.79 -8.88
CA ASP A 340 6.05 10.94 -9.26
C ASP A 340 7.40 10.50 -9.81
N TYR A 341 8.05 9.53 -9.14
CA TYR A 341 9.30 8.95 -9.61
C TYR A 341 9.22 8.40 -11.05
N PHE A 342 8.16 7.65 -11.39
CA PHE A 342 8.02 7.13 -12.76
C PHE A 342 7.58 8.19 -13.74
N ASP A 343 6.75 9.15 -13.31
CA ASP A 343 6.35 10.28 -14.14
C ASP A 343 7.60 11.08 -14.56
N GLU A 344 8.45 11.49 -13.61
CA GLU A 344 9.68 12.22 -13.89
C GLU A 344 10.70 11.39 -14.69
N THR A 345 10.93 10.14 -14.30
CA THR A 345 12.09 9.38 -14.81
C THR A 345 11.81 8.51 -16.02
N VAL A 346 10.54 8.37 -16.43
CA VAL A 346 10.13 7.55 -17.59
C VAL A 346 9.16 8.29 -18.48
N PHE A 347 8.08 8.85 -17.94
CA PHE A 347 6.99 9.40 -18.75
C PHE A 347 7.21 10.84 -19.18
N GLN A 348 8.08 11.58 -18.49
CA GLN A 348 8.56 12.91 -18.87
C GLN A 348 9.97 12.87 -19.48
N ASP A 349 10.69 11.76 -19.36
CA ASP A 349 11.98 11.57 -20.06
C ASP A 349 11.77 11.62 -21.58
N GLU A 350 12.44 12.55 -22.27
CA GLU A 350 12.23 12.78 -23.70
C GLU A 350 12.49 11.57 -24.60
N LYS A 351 13.34 10.63 -24.16
CA LYS A 351 13.72 9.44 -24.94
C LYS A 351 12.76 8.28 -24.68
N LEU A 352 12.36 8.09 -23.43
CA LEU A 352 11.49 7.00 -23.00
C LEU A 352 10.01 7.30 -23.22
N SER A 353 9.55 8.52 -22.96
CA SER A 353 8.16 8.95 -23.18
C SER A 353 7.71 8.71 -24.62
N LYS A 354 8.56 9.04 -25.60
CA LYS A 354 8.32 8.81 -27.02
C LYS A 354 8.13 7.34 -27.38
N LYS A 355 8.47 6.38 -26.51
CA LYS A 355 8.24 4.94 -26.76
C LYS A 355 6.78 4.55 -26.60
N PHE A 356 5.97 5.36 -25.93
CA PHE A 356 4.55 5.08 -25.73
C PHE A 356 3.70 5.74 -26.82
N ALA A 357 2.86 4.93 -27.46
CA ALA A 357 1.81 5.35 -28.38
C ALA A 357 0.49 4.74 -27.89
N LEU A 358 0.14 5.06 -26.65
CA LEU A 358 -1.04 4.57 -25.93
C LEU A 358 -2.09 5.68 -25.86
N SER A 359 -3.35 5.30 -25.70
CA SER A 359 -4.39 6.23 -25.27
C SER A 359 -4.07 6.79 -23.88
N ALA A 360 -4.70 7.90 -23.50
CA ALA A 360 -4.53 8.47 -22.16
C ALA A 360 -4.90 7.46 -21.07
N ASP A 361 -5.97 6.67 -21.28
CA ASP A 361 -6.45 5.67 -20.33
C ASP A 361 -5.49 4.48 -20.22
N ASP A 362 -4.97 3.98 -21.34
CA ASP A 362 -3.97 2.89 -21.34
C ASP A 362 -2.66 3.34 -20.71
N LEU A 363 -2.23 4.57 -20.96
CA LEU A 363 -1.05 5.12 -20.31
C LEU A 363 -1.26 5.27 -18.80
N ALA A 364 -2.43 5.76 -18.38
CA ALA A 364 -2.80 5.83 -16.96
C ALA A 364 -2.84 4.44 -16.31
N LYS A 365 -3.32 3.42 -17.02
CA LYS A 365 -3.27 2.01 -16.57
C LYS A 365 -1.83 1.54 -16.34
N VAL A 366 -0.91 1.81 -17.28
CA VAL A 366 0.51 1.48 -17.11
C VAL A 366 1.11 2.22 -15.91
N LYS A 367 0.89 3.53 -15.80
CA LYS A 367 1.37 4.35 -14.65
C LYS A 367 0.89 3.79 -13.31
N ARG A 368 -0.40 3.47 -13.20
CA ARG A 368 -1.00 2.89 -12.00
C ARG A 368 -0.42 1.50 -11.66
N ALA A 369 -0.20 0.67 -12.68
CA ALA A 369 0.44 -0.62 -12.48
C ALA A 369 1.87 -0.47 -11.95
N LEU A 370 2.67 0.44 -12.50
CA LEU A 370 4.03 0.71 -12.01
C LEU A 370 4.04 1.25 -10.58
N MET A 371 3.11 2.17 -10.27
CA MET A 371 2.91 2.74 -8.94
C MET A 371 2.78 1.64 -7.88
N ILE A 372 1.78 0.75 -8.00
CA ILE A 372 1.56 -0.31 -7.01
C ILE A 372 2.61 -1.41 -7.08
N TRP A 373 3.14 -1.73 -8.27
CA TRP A 373 4.12 -2.80 -8.42
C TRP A 373 5.47 -2.46 -7.77
N SER A 374 5.82 -1.18 -7.75
CA SER A 374 7.02 -0.71 -7.08
C SER A 374 6.95 -0.85 -5.55
N HIS A 375 5.78 -1.05 -4.94
CA HIS A 375 5.65 -1.24 -3.50
C HIS A 375 6.45 -2.45 -2.99
N ASN A 376 6.33 -3.60 -3.65
CA ASN A 376 7.11 -4.79 -3.30
C ASN A 376 8.51 -4.81 -3.95
N THR A 377 8.66 -4.19 -5.12
CA THR A 377 9.88 -4.29 -5.95
C THR A 377 10.91 -3.21 -5.62
N GLY A 378 10.47 -2.07 -5.10
CA GLY A 378 11.18 -0.79 -5.08
C GLY A 378 11.14 -0.08 -6.43
N GLN A 379 11.12 1.26 -6.42
CA GLN A 379 11.15 2.12 -7.61
C GLN A 379 12.29 1.77 -8.58
N ALA A 380 13.54 1.78 -8.08
CA ALA A 380 14.72 1.36 -8.86
C ALA A 380 14.64 -0.11 -9.29
N GLY A 381 14.04 -0.94 -8.44
CA GLY A 381 13.82 -2.37 -8.71
C GLY A 381 12.98 -2.63 -9.95
N LEU A 382 11.97 -1.79 -10.19
CA LEU A 382 11.07 -1.87 -11.33
C LEU A 382 11.52 -0.99 -12.52
N LYS A 383 12.21 0.13 -12.27
CA LYS A 383 12.77 0.98 -13.32
C LYS A 383 13.80 0.24 -14.17
N THR A 384 14.69 -0.56 -13.56
CA THR A 384 15.70 -1.32 -14.31
C THR A 384 15.09 -2.22 -15.41
N PRO A 385 14.17 -3.15 -15.11
CA PRO A 385 13.56 -3.97 -16.16
C PRO A 385 12.68 -3.16 -17.12
N LEU A 386 12.02 -2.09 -16.64
CA LEU A 386 11.24 -1.18 -17.48
C LEU A 386 12.11 -0.48 -18.54
N THR A 387 13.19 0.17 -18.13
CA THR A 387 14.14 0.80 -19.05
C THR A 387 14.77 -0.24 -19.98
N LYS A 388 15.09 -1.44 -19.47
CA LYS A 388 15.64 -2.52 -20.31
C LYS A 388 14.64 -2.91 -21.41
N LEU A 389 13.37 -3.13 -21.07
CA LEU A 389 12.30 -3.44 -22.02
C LEU A 389 12.14 -2.34 -23.09
N LEU A 390 12.10 -1.08 -22.66
CA LEU A 390 11.93 0.07 -23.54
C LEU A 390 13.12 0.30 -24.48
N THR A 391 14.34 -0.01 -24.02
CA THR A 391 15.58 0.22 -24.78
C THR A 391 16.04 -0.98 -25.61
N THR A 392 15.49 -2.18 -25.40
CA THR A 392 15.75 -3.35 -26.25
C THR A 392 14.57 -3.64 -27.17
N LYS A 393 13.46 -4.12 -26.62
CA LYS A 393 12.31 -4.59 -27.41
C LYS A 393 11.61 -3.43 -28.11
N TYR A 394 11.45 -2.31 -27.42
CA TYR A 394 10.87 -1.09 -27.98
C TYR A 394 11.94 -0.08 -28.46
N ALA A 395 13.15 -0.55 -28.76
CA ALA A 395 14.19 0.29 -29.35
C ALA A 395 13.71 0.92 -30.68
N LYS A 396 13.05 0.12 -31.52
CA LYS A 396 12.53 0.51 -32.84
C LYS A 396 11.01 0.36 -32.98
N ALA A 397 10.34 -0.03 -31.91
CA ALA A 397 8.88 -0.19 -31.86
C ALA A 397 8.26 0.77 -30.84
N LYS A 398 6.94 0.97 -30.93
CA LYS A 398 6.17 1.71 -29.93
C LYS A 398 5.35 0.75 -29.08
N VAL A 399 5.10 1.14 -27.84
CA VAL A 399 4.14 0.49 -26.96
C VAL A 399 2.74 0.94 -27.38
N THR A 400 1.94 0.03 -27.91
CA THR A 400 0.59 0.30 -28.44
C THR A 400 -0.54 -0.44 -27.71
N ASN A 401 -0.20 -1.31 -26.76
CA ASN A 401 -1.18 -2.05 -25.95
C ASN A 401 -0.65 -2.19 -24.51
N ALA A 402 -1.42 -1.68 -23.54
CA ALA A 402 -1.02 -1.65 -22.13
C ALA A 402 -0.88 -3.07 -21.54
N ASP A 403 -1.83 -3.97 -21.80
CA ASP A 403 -1.82 -5.33 -21.21
C ASP A 403 -0.64 -6.16 -21.71
N LYS A 404 -0.39 -6.12 -23.01
CA LYS A 404 0.79 -6.76 -23.61
C LYS A 404 2.07 -6.18 -23.01
N PHE A 405 2.15 -4.86 -22.87
CA PHE A 405 3.31 -4.22 -22.27
C PHE A 405 3.56 -4.66 -20.82
N LEU A 406 2.51 -4.69 -19.98
CA LEU A 406 2.61 -5.12 -18.58
C LEU A 406 2.97 -6.61 -18.46
N SER A 407 2.44 -7.45 -19.35
CA SER A 407 2.83 -8.87 -19.43
C SER A 407 4.30 -9.04 -19.83
N GLU A 408 4.79 -8.24 -20.77
CA GLU A 408 6.20 -8.26 -21.18
C GLU A 408 7.13 -7.71 -20.10
N LEU A 409 6.70 -6.66 -19.39
CA LEU A 409 7.43 -6.10 -18.25
C LEU A 409 7.59 -7.13 -17.14
N LYS A 410 6.58 -8.00 -16.92
CA LYS A 410 6.68 -9.12 -15.97
C LYS A 410 7.80 -10.08 -16.34
N THR A 411 7.94 -10.42 -17.62
CA THR A 411 9.06 -11.25 -18.09
C THR A 411 10.39 -10.54 -17.88
N TYR A 412 10.48 -9.26 -18.23
CA TYR A 412 11.71 -8.47 -18.05
C TYR A 412 12.09 -8.26 -16.58
N ALA A 413 11.11 -8.11 -15.68
CA ALA A 413 11.35 -8.04 -14.24
C ALA A 413 11.94 -9.35 -13.68
N TYR A 414 11.61 -10.48 -14.30
CA TYR A 414 12.17 -11.78 -13.92
C TYR A 414 13.57 -12.01 -14.51
N ASP A 415 13.80 -11.63 -15.77
CA ASP A 415 15.05 -11.93 -16.50
C ASP A 415 16.13 -10.87 -16.29
N TYR A 416 15.74 -9.61 -16.13
CA TYR A 416 16.61 -8.46 -15.93
C TYR A 416 16.27 -7.69 -14.64
N PRO A 417 16.21 -8.37 -13.48
CA PRO A 417 15.93 -7.70 -12.22
C PRO A 417 17.05 -6.72 -11.89
N ASN A 418 16.70 -5.64 -11.19
CA ASN A 418 17.71 -4.85 -10.50
C ASN A 418 18.52 -5.73 -9.52
N LYS A 419 19.77 -5.36 -9.23
CA LYS A 419 20.65 -6.07 -8.28
C LYS A 419 19.99 -6.34 -6.92
N GLY A 420 19.17 -5.42 -6.42
CA GLY A 420 18.41 -5.62 -5.17
C GLY A 420 17.39 -6.76 -5.21
N ASN A 421 16.93 -7.16 -6.40
CA ASN A 421 15.95 -8.22 -6.64
C ASN A 421 16.54 -9.45 -7.33
N SER A 422 17.84 -9.44 -7.68
CA SER A 422 18.50 -10.54 -8.41
C SER A 422 18.97 -11.69 -7.51
N GLY A 423 18.86 -11.55 -6.18
CA GLY A 423 19.53 -12.44 -5.23
C GLY A 423 19.06 -13.90 -5.23
N SER A 424 17.77 -14.18 -5.47
CA SER A 424 17.25 -15.55 -5.53
C SER A 424 16.16 -15.72 -6.58
N LYS A 425 15.98 -16.96 -7.08
CA LYS A 425 14.86 -17.30 -7.99
C LYS A 425 13.51 -16.98 -7.35
N ALA A 426 13.36 -17.25 -6.05
CA ALA A 426 12.14 -16.94 -5.30
C ALA A 426 11.86 -15.43 -5.28
N ARG A 427 12.86 -14.59 -4.99
CA ARG A 427 12.71 -13.12 -4.98
C ARG A 427 12.36 -12.57 -6.36
N ARG A 428 13.00 -13.10 -7.41
CA ARG A 428 12.68 -12.76 -8.80
C ARG A 428 11.24 -13.12 -9.15
N GLN A 429 10.77 -14.30 -8.76
CA GLN A 429 9.39 -14.75 -9.02
C GLN A 429 8.36 -13.91 -8.24
N GLU A 430 8.66 -13.60 -6.97
CA GLU A 430 7.82 -12.77 -6.12
C GLU A 430 7.64 -11.39 -6.75
N THR A 431 8.75 -10.69 -7.01
CA THR A 431 8.73 -9.33 -7.54
C THR A 431 8.16 -9.26 -8.95
N SER A 432 8.53 -10.16 -9.86
CA SER A 432 8.03 -10.11 -11.25
C SER A 432 6.54 -10.43 -11.37
N ARG A 433 5.97 -11.23 -10.46
CA ARG A 433 4.56 -11.61 -10.50
C ARG A 433 3.68 -10.72 -9.65
N TYR A 434 4.24 -9.75 -8.94
CA TYR A 434 3.53 -9.01 -7.92
C TYR A 434 2.29 -8.26 -8.45
N TYR A 435 2.42 -7.52 -9.56
CA TYR A 435 1.25 -6.86 -10.18
C TYR A 435 0.18 -7.86 -10.63
N ALA A 436 0.58 -8.94 -11.32
CA ALA A 436 -0.36 -9.99 -11.73
C ALA A 436 -1.04 -10.69 -10.54
N LYS A 437 -0.35 -10.80 -9.40
CA LYS A 437 -0.92 -11.33 -8.15
C LYS A 437 -1.97 -10.38 -7.57
N ILE A 438 -1.80 -9.06 -7.70
CA ILE A 438 -2.81 -8.07 -7.32
C ILE A 438 -4.06 -8.26 -8.19
N GLU A 439 -3.92 -8.28 -9.51
CA GLU A 439 -5.06 -8.47 -10.42
C GLU A 439 -5.80 -9.80 -10.17
N ASP A 440 -5.08 -10.92 -10.01
CA ASP A 440 -5.68 -12.23 -9.70
C ASP A 440 -6.43 -12.23 -8.36
N ARG A 441 -5.87 -11.61 -7.30
CA ARG A 441 -6.56 -11.51 -6.01
C ARG A 441 -7.77 -10.59 -6.06
N MET A 442 -7.66 -9.46 -6.76
CA MET A 442 -8.75 -8.52 -6.97
C MET A 442 -9.93 -9.21 -7.65
N GLN A 443 -9.66 -9.91 -8.75
CA GLN A 443 -10.67 -10.66 -9.49
C GLN A 443 -11.36 -11.70 -8.60
N LYS A 444 -10.59 -12.50 -7.83
CA LYS A 444 -11.18 -13.48 -6.90
C LYS A 444 -12.05 -12.83 -5.83
N VAL A 445 -11.68 -11.66 -5.32
CA VAL A 445 -12.52 -10.96 -4.35
C VAL A 445 -13.79 -10.45 -5.02
N GLU A 446 -13.70 -9.87 -6.21
CA GLU A 446 -14.86 -9.37 -6.98
C GLU A 446 -15.83 -10.50 -7.36
N GLU A 447 -15.32 -11.68 -7.72
CA GLU A 447 -16.11 -12.88 -8.00
C GLU A 447 -16.84 -13.39 -6.74
N ASN A 448 -16.17 -13.37 -5.58
CA ASN A 448 -16.75 -13.84 -4.32
C ASN A 448 -17.67 -12.80 -3.64
N ALA A 449 -17.44 -11.50 -3.88
CA ALA A 449 -18.20 -10.39 -3.34
C ALA A 449 -19.42 -10.04 -4.21
N ALA A 450 -20.25 -11.06 -4.49
CA ALA A 450 -21.47 -10.98 -5.29
C ALA A 450 -21.29 -10.67 -6.81
N GLY A 451 -20.11 -10.87 -7.38
CA GLY A 451 -19.91 -10.98 -8.83
C GLY A 451 -19.81 -9.65 -9.60
N GLY A 452 -19.11 -8.65 -9.07
CA GLY A 452 -18.93 -7.37 -9.75
C GLY A 452 -17.78 -6.52 -9.20
N SER A 453 -17.57 -5.34 -9.79
CA SER A 453 -16.51 -4.41 -9.37
C SER A 453 -16.61 -4.06 -7.88
N CYS A 454 -15.46 -4.04 -7.20
CA CYS A 454 -15.38 -3.60 -5.80
C CYS A 454 -15.52 -2.08 -5.62
N LEU A 455 -15.48 -1.29 -6.70
CA LEU A 455 -15.80 0.13 -6.65
C LEU A 455 -17.32 0.35 -6.61
N ASN A 456 -17.75 1.31 -5.81
CA ASN A 456 -19.14 1.81 -5.79
C ASN A 456 -19.39 2.93 -6.82
#